data_AF-A0AAF0PVN9-F1
#
_entry.id   AF-A0AAF0PVN9-F1
#
_cell.length_a   1.000
_cell.length_b   1.000
_cell.length_c   1.000
_cell.angle_alpha   90.00
_cell.angle_beta   90.00
_cell.angle_gamma   90.00
#
_symmetry.space_group_name_H-M   'P 1'
#
loop_
_entity.id
_entity.type
_entity.pdbx_description
1 polymer ?
#
loop_
_entity_poly.entity_id
_entity_poly.type
_entity_poly.pdbx_seq_one_letter_code
_entity_poly.pdbx_strand_id
1 'polypeptide(L)'
;MAELDQPGHNKSPQQTYRADTFFLPSIPSLSSEILFKPSEGTNEESDAQNTRLEESSKKTDLPVSKFLQILKSCTEKENFAPFTNHIKSLSPSILDMELRMLQIIDDDDEQEPEKRQELHFIELLLDYFIHEISCRSNFEYIQALIRLFLKIHGETVRCQSKLQEKARKLLEVQSAVWQKIDKLFQNTRCVITFLSNSQL
;
A
#
# COMPACT_ATOMS: atom_id res chain seq x y z
N MET A 1 -35.47 64.14 41.44
CA MET A 1 -34.34 64.42 42.33
C MET A 1 -33.44 63.18 42.30
N ALA A 2 -32.20 63.36 41.83
CA ALA A 2 -31.03 62.45 41.90
C ALA A 2 -31.02 61.12 41.10
N GLU A 3 -30.42 61.18 39.90
CA GLU A 3 -29.14 60.57 39.42
C GLU A 3 -28.50 59.29 40.04
N LEU A 4 -27.79 58.56 39.15
CA LEU A 4 -26.86 57.41 39.29
C LEU A 4 -27.49 56.04 39.61
N ASP A 5 -27.17 54.92 38.96
CA ASP A 5 -25.87 54.43 38.51
C ASP A 5 -26.05 53.24 37.50
N GLN A 6 -25.24 53.16 36.45
CA GLN A 6 -24.91 51.92 35.73
C GLN A 6 -23.48 51.57 36.15
N PRO A 7 -23.06 50.29 36.35
CA PRO A 7 -22.76 49.44 35.18
C PRO A 7 -22.74 47.90 35.41
N GLY A 8 -22.54 47.16 34.32
CA GLY A 8 -21.70 45.95 34.39
C GLY A 8 -22.34 44.61 34.00
N HIS A 9 -22.87 44.46 32.77
CA HIS A 9 -22.97 43.12 32.17
C HIS A 9 -21.67 42.80 31.42
N ASN A 10 -20.94 41.88 32.06
CA ASN A 10 -19.73 41.18 31.68
C ASN A 10 -19.64 40.84 30.17
N LYS A 11 -18.66 41.44 29.49
CA LYS A 11 -18.18 41.01 28.17
C LYS A 11 -17.19 39.86 28.37
N SER A 12 -17.64 38.63 28.14
CA SER A 12 -16.73 37.50 27.97
C SER A 12 -16.03 37.60 26.60
N PRO A 13 -14.70 37.41 26.50
CA PRO A 13 -13.99 37.53 25.23
C PRO A 13 -14.25 36.30 24.36
N GLN A 14 -14.71 36.53 23.13
CA GLN A 14 -14.76 35.50 22.10
C GLN A 14 -13.33 35.08 21.76
N GLN A 15 -13.02 33.82 22.06
CA GLN A 15 -11.73 33.20 21.76
C GLN A 15 -11.69 32.92 20.25
N THR A 16 -11.16 33.87 19.49
CA THR A 16 -10.90 33.67 18.06
C THR A 16 -9.77 32.65 17.92
N TYR A 17 -10.11 31.45 17.46
CA TYR A 17 -9.15 30.47 16.98
C TYR A 17 -8.38 31.11 15.82
N ARG A 18 -7.14 31.53 16.06
CA ARG A 18 -6.26 31.93 14.96
C ARG A 18 -5.91 30.68 14.17
N ALA A 19 -6.35 30.68 12.92
CA ALA A 19 -5.77 29.86 11.87
C ALA A 19 -4.33 30.34 11.66
N ASP A 20 -3.37 29.71 12.34
CA ASP A 20 -1.98 29.74 11.92
C ASP A 20 -1.88 28.95 10.63
N THR A 21 -2.29 29.64 9.58
CA THR A 21 -2.01 29.24 8.21
C THR A 21 -0.50 29.33 8.09
N PHE A 22 0.15 28.18 7.96
CA PHE A 22 1.59 28.03 7.70
C PHE A 22 1.93 28.57 6.31
N PHE A 23 1.58 29.82 6.02
CA PHE A 23 2.15 30.56 4.92
C PHE A 23 3.51 31.05 5.40
N LEU A 24 4.54 30.33 4.95
CA LEU A 24 5.90 30.84 4.95
C LEU A 24 5.90 32.19 4.22
N PRO A 25 6.60 33.22 4.73
CA PRO A 25 6.68 34.51 4.06
C PRO A 25 7.36 34.36 2.71
N SER A 26 6.64 34.65 1.64
CA SER A 26 7.20 34.74 0.29
C SER A 26 8.21 35.88 0.25
N ILE A 27 9.50 35.55 0.11
CA ILE A 27 10.57 36.53 -0.14
C ILE A 27 10.36 37.17 -1.52
N PRO A 28 10.05 38.47 -1.62
CA PRO A 28 9.79 39.13 -2.89
C PRO A 28 11.10 39.61 -3.50
N SER A 29 11.88 38.72 -4.13
CA SER A 29 13.09 39.14 -4.87
C SER A 29 13.53 38.24 -6.02
N LEU A 30 12.72 37.28 -6.48
CA LEU A 30 13.00 36.55 -7.72
C LEU A 30 11.84 36.78 -8.70
N SER A 31 12.05 37.74 -9.59
CA SER A 31 11.21 37.98 -10.77
C SER A 31 10.96 36.67 -11.49
N SER A 32 9.74 36.16 -11.42
CA SER A 32 9.29 34.97 -12.13
C SER A 32 9.02 35.34 -13.59
N GLU A 33 10.06 35.38 -14.40
CA GLU A 33 9.94 35.19 -15.84
C GLU A 33 10.61 33.86 -16.17
N ILE A 34 9.82 32.79 -16.10
CA ILE A 34 10.25 31.47 -16.55
C ILE A 34 10.16 31.51 -18.08
N LEU A 35 11.25 31.95 -18.71
CA LEU A 35 11.40 31.92 -20.17
C LEU A 35 11.67 30.48 -20.61
N PHE A 36 10.61 29.76 -20.94
CA PHE A 36 10.72 28.49 -21.67
C PHE A 36 11.20 28.80 -23.10
N LYS A 37 12.47 28.48 -23.39
CA LYS A 37 12.97 28.43 -24.77
C LYS A 37 12.65 27.05 -25.37
N PRO A 38 11.83 26.95 -26.42
CA PRO A 38 11.77 25.75 -27.23
C PRO A 38 13.09 25.65 -28.01
N SER A 39 13.73 24.48 -27.98
CA SER A 39 14.85 24.20 -28.86
C SER A 39 14.31 24.09 -30.29
N GLU A 40 14.68 25.03 -31.16
CA GLU A 40 14.51 24.88 -32.61
C GLU A 40 15.44 23.77 -33.10
N GLY A 41 14.86 22.64 -33.48
CA GLY A 41 15.55 21.59 -34.21
C GLY A 41 15.46 21.87 -35.71
N THR A 42 16.59 22.20 -36.30
CA THR A 42 16.78 22.36 -37.75
C THR A 42 16.50 21.03 -38.46
N ASN A 43 15.65 21.09 -39.50
CA ASN A 43 15.46 20.01 -40.47
C ASN A 43 16.75 19.75 -41.25
N GLU A 44 17.17 18.48 -41.37
CA GLU A 44 17.68 17.91 -42.63
C GLU A 44 17.27 16.43 -42.75
N GLU A 45 16.93 16.05 -43.98
CA GLU A 45 16.27 14.81 -44.41
C GLU A 45 17.20 13.58 -44.39
N SER A 46 16.66 12.38 -44.11
CA SER A 46 16.83 11.22 -45.00
C SER A 46 16.08 9.97 -44.53
N ASP A 47 15.48 9.36 -45.54
CA ASP A 47 15.19 7.94 -45.76
C ASP A 47 13.95 7.25 -45.19
N ALA A 48 13.22 6.73 -46.17
CA ALA A 48 12.01 5.96 -46.07
C ALA A 48 12.33 4.50 -45.77
N GLN A 49 11.64 3.92 -44.79
CA GLN A 49 11.25 2.51 -44.90
C GLN A 49 9.95 2.24 -44.14
N ASN A 50 8.92 1.93 -44.91
CA ASN A 50 7.68 1.33 -44.43
C ASN A 50 7.97 0.05 -43.63
N THR A 51 7.45 -0.07 -42.41
CA THR A 51 6.99 -1.36 -41.87
C THR A 51 5.79 -1.15 -40.96
N ARG A 52 4.62 -1.33 -41.58
CA ARG A 52 3.40 -1.97 -41.09
C ARG A 52 3.05 -1.81 -39.59
N LEU A 53 2.02 -0.99 -39.40
CA LEU A 53 1.08 -0.98 -38.29
C LEU A 53 0.72 -2.40 -37.82
N GLU A 54 0.93 -2.66 -36.53
CA GLU A 54 0.15 -3.63 -35.76
C GLU A 54 -0.47 -2.86 -34.59
N GLU A 55 -1.78 -3.00 -34.50
CA GLU A 55 -2.68 -2.17 -33.73
C GLU A 55 -2.75 -2.60 -32.26
N SER A 56 -2.94 -1.61 -31.40
CA SER A 56 -3.67 -1.71 -30.13
C SER A 56 -3.08 -2.59 -29.03
N SER A 57 -2.21 -1.98 -28.23
CA SER A 57 -2.33 -2.09 -26.78
C SER A 57 -1.99 -0.74 -26.21
N LYS A 58 -3.03 0.04 -25.87
CA LYS A 58 -2.89 1.24 -25.06
C LYS A 58 -2.37 0.78 -23.69
N LYS A 59 -1.05 0.64 -23.59
CA LYS A 59 -0.36 0.54 -22.32
C LYS A 59 -0.59 1.86 -21.63
N THR A 60 -1.31 1.82 -20.53
CA THR A 60 -1.27 2.87 -19.52
C THR A 60 0.17 2.92 -19.03
N ASP A 61 0.99 3.77 -19.65
CA ASP A 61 2.38 4.03 -19.27
C ASP A 61 2.42 4.84 -17.96
N LEU A 62 1.79 4.30 -16.91
CA LEU A 62 2.08 4.71 -15.55
C LEU A 62 3.39 4.02 -15.15
N PRO A 63 4.41 4.74 -14.65
CA PRO A 63 5.66 4.13 -14.25
C PRO A 63 5.39 3.12 -13.13
N VAL A 64 5.46 1.83 -13.46
CA VAL A 64 5.28 0.72 -12.52
C VAL A 64 6.34 0.84 -11.43
N SER A 65 5.93 0.92 -10.15
CA SER A 65 6.87 1.06 -9.04
C SER A 65 7.84 -0.14 -8.98
N LYS A 66 9.04 0.08 -8.44
CA LYS A 66 10.05 -0.97 -8.27
C LYS A 66 9.48 -2.17 -7.48
N PHE A 67 8.62 -1.91 -6.51
CA PHE A 67 7.91 -2.91 -5.72
C PHE A 67 7.11 -3.86 -6.62
N LEU A 68 6.29 -3.31 -7.53
CA LEU A 68 5.45 -4.09 -8.44
C LEU A 68 6.26 -4.80 -9.53
N GLN A 69 7.33 -4.17 -10.04
CA GLN A 69 8.24 -4.80 -11.01
C GLN A 69 8.90 -6.06 -10.43
N ILE A 70 9.39 -5.98 -9.19
CA ILE A 70 10.02 -7.11 -8.51
C ILE A 70 8.98 -8.20 -8.22
N LEU A 71 7.79 -7.84 -7.73
CA LEU A 71 6.71 -8.80 -7.48
C LEU A 71 6.34 -9.59 -8.73
N LYS A 72 6.16 -8.90 -9.86
CA LYS A 72 5.84 -9.54 -11.14
C LYS A 72 6.96 -10.51 -11.58
N SER A 73 8.21 -10.05 -11.56
CA SER A 73 9.35 -10.90 -11.96
C SER A 73 9.54 -12.11 -11.05
N CYS A 74 9.24 -11.98 -9.76
CA CYS A 74 9.34 -13.08 -8.80
C CYS A 74 8.25 -14.13 -9.03
N THR A 75 7.04 -13.69 -9.39
CA THR A 75 5.93 -14.61 -9.65
C THR A 75 6.16 -15.43 -10.92
N GLU A 76 6.69 -14.81 -11.99
CA GLU A 76 7.06 -15.50 -13.23
C GLU A 76 8.13 -16.59 -13.02
N LYS A 77 8.98 -16.43 -12.00
CA LYS A 77 10.10 -17.34 -11.67
C LYS A 77 9.82 -18.26 -10.49
N GLU A 78 8.62 -18.15 -9.88
CA GLU A 78 8.24 -18.80 -8.61
C GLU A 78 9.28 -18.64 -7.48
N ASN A 79 10.04 -17.54 -7.49
CA ASN A 79 11.05 -17.26 -6.48
C ASN A 79 10.83 -15.88 -5.88
N PHE A 80 10.27 -15.87 -4.66
CA PHE A 80 9.90 -14.65 -3.95
C PHE A 80 10.98 -14.11 -3.02
N ALA A 81 12.15 -14.76 -2.90
CA ALA A 81 13.23 -14.28 -2.05
C ALA A 81 13.69 -12.83 -2.39
N PRO A 82 13.83 -12.44 -3.67
CA PRO A 82 14.18 -11.06 -4.01
C PRO A 82 13.11 -10.06 -3.57
N PHE A 83 11.83 -10.42 -3.69
CA PHE A 83 10.72 -9.58 -3.24
C PHE A 83 10.72 -9.44 -1.71
N THR A 84 10.83 -10.55 -0.98
CA THR A 84 10.91 -10.55 0.50
C THR A 84 12.07 -9.68 1.00
N ASN A 85 13.23 -9.75 0.34
CA ASN A 85 14.38 -8.90 0.70
C ASN A 85 14.12 -7.42 0.39
N HIS A 86 13.48 -7.12 -0.73
CA HIS A 86 13.12 -5.75 -1.08
C HIS A 86 12.15 -5.15 -0.07
N ILE A 87 11.05 -5.82 0.25
CA ILE A 87 10.03 -5.28 1.17
C ILE A 87 10.54 -5.13 2.61
N LYS A 88 11.48 -5.97 3.04
CA LYS A 88 12.17 -5.83 4.33
C LYS A 88 13.15 -4.66 4.38
N SER A 89 13.66 -4.23 3.23
CA SER A 89 14.55 -3.05 3.14
C SER A 89 13.78 -1.73 3.16
N LEU A 90 12.47 -1.75 2.92
CA LEU A 90 11.62 -0.57 2.95
C LEU A 90 11.31 -0.16 4.39
N SER A 91 11.15 1.14 4.61
CA SER A 91 10.56 1.62 5.86
C SER A 91 9.07 1.23 5.92
N PRO A 92 8.50 1.07 7.13
CA PRO A 92 7.08 0.74 7.28
C PRO A 92 6.15 1.72 6.53
N SER A 93 6.50 3.01 6.49
CA SER A 93 5.71 4.04 5.81
C SER A 93 5.73 3.89 4.28
N ILE A 94 6.88 3.53 3.70
CA ILE A 94 6.99 3.31 2.25
C ILE A 94 6.21 2.05 1.85
N LEU A 95 6.30 1.00 2.65
CA LEU A 95 5.56 -0.23 2.40
C LEU A 95 4.05 -0.04 2.51
N ASP A 96 3.59 0.73 3.52
CA ASP A 96 2.18 1.12 3.64
C ASP A 96 1.71 1.94 2.42
N MET A 97 2.53 2.88 1.94
CA MET A 97 2.23 3.63 0.72
C MET A 97 2.10 2.69 -0.50
N GLU A 98 3.09 1.85 -0.79
CA GLU A 98 3.08 0.93 -1.94
C GLU A 98 1.83 0.02 -1.91
N LEU A 99 1.46 -0.49 -0.74
CA LEU A 99 0.24 -1.29 -0.60
C LEU A 99 -1.03 -0.46 -0.83
N ARG A 100 -1.08 0.79 -0.37
CA ARG A 100 -2.26 1.66 -0.57
C ARG A 100 -2.41 2.14 -2.00
N MET A 101 -1.31 2.27 -2.76
CA MET A 101 -1.33 2.66 -4.17
C MET A 101 -2.01 1.62 -5.07
N LEU A 102 -2.22 0.40 -4.57
CA LEU A 102 -2.97 -0.65 -5.25
C LEU A 102 -4.48 -0.61 -4.96
N GLN A 103 -4.97 0.33 -4.14
CA GLN A 103 -6.40 0.38 -3.83
C GLN A 103 -7.19 0.77 -5.06
N ILE A 104 -8.24 0.01 -5.32
CA ILE A 104 -9.15 0.27 -6.41
C ILE A 104 -10.16 1.32 -5.93
N ILE A 105 -10.16 2.46 -6.59
CA ILE A 105 -11.14 3.52 -6.36
C ILE A 105 -12.30 3.26 -7.32
N ASP A 106 -13.53 3.28 -6.80
CA ASP A 106 -14.76 3.22 -7.59
C ASP A 106 -14.94 4.57 -8.29
N ASP A 107 -14.12 4.84 -9.31
CA ASP A 107 -14.53 5.77 -10.35
C ASP A 107 -15.56 5.05 -11.23
N ASP A 108 -16.64 5.76 -11.56
CA ASP A 108 -17.78 5.39 -12.42
C ASP A 108 -17.39 4.90 -13.84
N ASP A 109 -16.10 4.70 -14.09
CA ASP A 109 -15.57 4.17 -15.33
C ASP A 109 -16.00 2.71 -15.50
N GLU A 110 -16.81 2.49 -16.54
CA GLU A 110 -17.33 1.24 -17.09
C GLU A 110 -16.24 0.21 -17.50
N GLN A 111 -14.98 0.39 -17.07
CA GLN A 111 -13.96 -0.62 -17.27
C GLN A 111 -14.34 -1.89 -16.51
N GLU A 112 -14.48 -2.99 -17.26
CA GLU A 112 -14.69 -4.31 -16.69
C GLU A 112 -13.72 -4.53 -15.53
N PRO A 113 -14.21 -4.84 -14.32
CA PRO A 113 -13.38 -4.95 -13.13
C PRO A 113 -12.22 -5.92 -13.35
N GLU A 114 -12.42 -6.96 -14.16
CA GLU A 114 -11.41 -7.98 -14.48
C GLU A 114 -10.18 -7.48 -15.26
N LYS A 115 -10.23 -6.29 -15.87
CA LYS A 115 -9.11 -5.72 -16.64
C LYS A 115 -8.25 -4.74 -15.84
N ARG A 116 -8.60 -4.46 -14.58
CA ARG A 116 -7.86 -3.51 -13.73
C ARG A 116 -6.50 -4.12 -13.33
N GLN A 117 -5.42 -3.40 -13.64
CA GLN A 117 -4.05 -3.84 -13.39
C GLN A 117 -3.78 -4.02 -11.88
N GLU A 118 -4.49 -3.27 -11.04
CA GLU A 118 -4.44 -3.34 -9.58
C GLU A 118 -4.94 -4.70 -9.06
N LEU A 119 -6.04 -5.23 -9.62
CA LEU A 119 -6.56 -6.55 -9.23
C LEU A 119 -5.52 -7.64 -9.49
N HIS A 120 -4.83 -7.55 -10.62
CA HIS A 120 -3.76 -8.49 -10.94
C HIS A 120 -2.65 -8.45 -9.89
N PHE A 121 -2.21 -7.26 -9.46
CA PHE A 121 -1.18 -7.18 -8.41
C PHE A 121 -1.67 -7.63 -7.04
N ILE A 122 -2.93 -7.38 -6.69
CA ILE A 122 -3.54 -7.91 -5.46
C ILE A 122 -3.55 -9.46 -5.51
N GLU A 123 -3.82 -10.04 -6.66
CA GLU A 123 -3.73 -11.49 -6.88
C GLU A 123 -2.30 -12.02 -6.68
N LEU A 124 -1.30 -11.36 -7.28
CA LEU A 124 0.11 -11.73 -7.12
C LEU A 124 0.58 -11.62 -5.66
N LEU A 125 0.10 -10.63 -4.91
CA LEU A 125 0.38 -10.50 -3.48
C LEU A 125 -0.20 -11.68 -2.67
N LEU A 126 -1.41 -12.14 -3.01
CA LEU A 126 -1.99 -13.33 -2.37
C LEU A 126 -1.14 -14.58 -2.67
N ASP A 127 -0.69 -14.77 -3.91
CA ASP A 127 0.21 -15.87 -4.27
C ASP A 127 1.52 -15.82 -3.48
N TYR A 128 2.11 -14.63 -3.37
CA TYR A 128 3.29 -14.40 -2.54
C TYR A 128 3.07 -14.82 -1.08
N PHE A 129 1.97 -14.40 -0.46
CA PHE A 129 1.67 -14.76 0.94
C PHE A 129 1.47 -16.27 1.11
N ILE A 130 0.77 -16.92 0.18
CA ILE A 130 0.58 -18.37 0.18
C ILE A 130 1.94 -19.09 0.12
N HIS A 131 2.82 -18.65 -0.77
CA HIS A 131 4.16 -19.21 -0.92
C HIS A 131 4.99 -19.01 0.36
N GLU A 132 5.10 -17.78 0.87
CA GLU A 132 6.00 -17.47 1.97
C GLU A 132 5.56 -18.13 3.29
N ILE A 133 4.25 -18.24 3.56
CA ILE A 133 3.76 -19.03 4.71
C ILE A 133 4.09 -20.52 4.55
N SER A 134 4.01 -21.05 3.31
CA SER A 134 4.37 -22.45 3.03
C SER A 134 5.85 -22.72 3.27
N CYS A 135 6.72 -21.75 3.02
CA CYS A 135 8.16 -21.80 3.31
C CYS A 135 8.48 -21.77 4.81
N ARG A 136 7.52 -21.43 5.68
CA ARG A 136 7.66 -21.38 7.16
C ARG A 136 8.82 -20.51 7.64
N SER A 137 9.14 -19.47 6.88
CA SER A 137 10.14 -18.47 7.26
C SER A 137 9.44 -17.14 7.55
N ASN A 138 10.08 -16.27 8.34
CA ASN A 138 9.63 -14.89 8.56
C ASN A 138 8.17 -14.76 9.06
N PHE A 139 7.64 -15.76 9.78
CA PHE A 139 6.20 -15.89 10.05
C PHE A 139 5.58 -14.64 10.65
N GLU A 140 6.20 -14.05 11.68
CA GLU A 140 5.72 -12.82 12.32
C GLU A 140 5.60 -11.65 11.33
N TYR A 141 6.67 -11.43 10.55
CA TYR A 141 6.71 -10.38 9.54
C TYR A 141 5.62 -10.58 8.49
N ILE A 142 5.47 -11.80 7.98
CA ILE A 142 4.48 -12.10 6.94
C ILE A 142 3.06 -12.04 7.48
N GLN A 143 2.80 -12.48 8.71
CA GLN A 143 1.49 -12.29 9.34
C GLN A 143 1.17 -10.80 9.53
N ALA A 144 2.15 -9.97 9.92
CA ALA A 144 1.96 -8.53 10.01
C ALA A 144 1.64 -7.90 8.65
N LEU A 145 2.31 -8.36 7.58
CA LEU A 145 2.02 -7.92 6.21
C LEU A 145 0.65 -8.36 5.72
N ILE A 146 0.26 -9.63 5.94
CA ILE A 146 -1.07 -10.14 5.59
C ILE A 146 -2.14 -9.31 6.30
N ARG A 147 -1.94 -9.00 7.59
CA ARG A 147 -2.86 -8.16 8.37
C ARG A 147 -2.98 -6.75 7.77
N LEU A 148 -1.87 -6.13 7.38
CA LEU A 148 -1.87 -4.81 6.76
C LEU A 148 -2.56 -4.85 5.39
N PHE A 149 -2.21 -5.83 4.56
CA PHE A 149 -2.81 -6.06 3.26
C PHE A 149 -4.33 -6.23 3.34
N LEU A 150 -4.82 -7.09 4.23
CA LEU A 150 -6.27 -7.30 4.40
C LEU A 150 -6.97 -6.08 5.00
N LYS A 151 -6.29 -5.24 5.76
CA LYS A 151 -6.85 -3.98 6.25
C LYS A 151 -7.07 -2.98 5.11
N ILE A 152 -6.21 -3.00 4.09
CA ILE A 152 -6.27 -2.09 2.94
C ILE A 152 -7.18 -2.65 1.84
N HIS A 153 -7.02 -3.93 1.49
CA HIS A 153 -7.63 -4.59 0.34
C HIS A 153 -8.71 -5.61 0.70
N GLY A 154 -9.08 -5.73 1.97
CA GLY A 154 -10.01 -6.75 2.44
C GLY A 154 -11.39 -6.69 1.79
N GLU A 155 -11.88 -5.47 1.50
CA GLU A 155 -13.14 -5.28 0.76
C GLU A 155 -13.01 -5.79 -0.67
N THR A 156 -11.95 -5.40 -1.38
CA THR A 156 -11.66 -5.85 -2.74
C THR A 156 -11.56 -7.37 -2.82
N VAL A 157 -10.85 -8.00 -1.88
CA VAL A 157 -10.73 -9.47 -1.79
C VAL A 157 -12.09 -10.11 -1.52
N ARG A 158 -12.95 -9.46 -0.73
CA ARG A 158 -14.30 -9.95 -0.44
C ARG A 158 -15.24 -9.82 -1.63
N CYS A 159 -15.11 -8.80 -2.48
CA CYS A 159 -16.02 -8.59 -3.62
C CYS A 159 -15.65 -9.43 -4.85
N GLN A 160 -14.39 -9.84 -5.00
CA GLN A 160 -13.90 -10.53 -6.19
C GLN A 160 -13.76 -12.04 -5.98
N SER A 161 -14.52 -12.84 -6.73
CA SER A 161 -14.57 -14.31 -6.57
C SER A 161 -13.21 -14.99 -6.73
N LYS A 162 -12.40 -14.57 -7.72
CA LYS A 162 -11.04 -15.09 -7.94
C LYS A 162 -10.14 -14.86 -6.72
N LEU A 163 -10.23 -13.68 -6.09
CA LEU A 163 -9.45 -13.33 -4.91
C LEU A 163 -9.94 -14.08 -3.66
N GLN A 164 -11.25 -14.32 -3.53
CA GLN A 164 -11.81 -15.13 -2.44
C GLN A 164 -11.26 -16.55 -2.45
N GLU A 165 -11.11 -17.17 -3.63
CA GLU A 165 -10.53 -18.51 -3.75
C GLU A 165 -9.09 -18.55 -3.24
N LYS A 166 -8.26 -17.58 -3.64
CA LYS A 166 -6.89 -17.47 -3.15
C LYS A 166 -6.83 -17.15 -1.66
N ALA A 167 -7.71 -16.29 -1.15
CA ALA A 167 -7.81 -16.00 0.27
C ALA A 167 -8.19 -17.24 1.09
N ARG A 168 -9.06 -18.12 0.56
CA ARG A 168 -9.38 -19.41 1.17
C ARG A 168 -8.16 -20.32 1.23
N LYS A 169 -7.41 -20.45 0.14
CA LYS A 169 -6.15 -21.20 0.10
C LYS A 169 -5.12 -20.64 1.09
N LEU A 170 -4.99 -19.31 1.18
CA LEU A 170 -4.14 -18.65 2.17
C LEU A 170 -4.54 -19.01 3.60
N LEU A 171 -5.85 -18.97 3.91
CA LEU A 171 -6.38 -19.34 5.22
C LEU A 171 -6.08 -20.81 5.58
N GLU A 172 -6.23 -21.73 4.64
CA GLU A 172 -5.92 -23.16 4.84
C GLU A 172 -4.45 -23.36 5.21
N VAL A 173 -3.53 -22.78 4.42
CA VAL A 173 -2.08 -22.87 4.67
C VAL A 173 -1.72 -22.22 6.01
N GLN A 174 -2.27 -21.03 6.29
CA GLN A 174 -2.03 -20.30 7.53
C GLN A 174 -2.53 -21.07 8.76
N SER A 175 -3.72 -21.65 8.68
CA SER A 175 -4.29 -22.49 9.74
C SER A 175 -3.41 -23.71 10.00
N ALA A 176 -2.96 -24.40 8.95
CA ALA A 176 -2.11 -25.58 9.08
C ALA A 176 -0.75 -25.27 9.75
N VAL A 177 -0.16 -24.10 9.44
CA VAL A 177 1.09 -23.65 10.07
C VAL A 177 0.84 -23.22 11.52
N TRP A 178 -0.22 -22.45 11.77
CA TRP A 178 -0.58 -21.98 13.11
C TRP A 178 -0.85 -23.12 14.09
N GLN A 179 -1.59 -24.15 13.67
CA GLN A 179 -1.87 -25.32 14.52
C GLN A 179 -0.59 -26.03 15.01
N LYS A 180 0.48 -26.04 14.19
CA LYS A 180 1.77 -26.61 14.60
C LYS A 180 2.48 -25.74 15.64
N ILE A 181 2.46 -24.43 15.42
CA ILE A 181 3.05 -23.44 16.32
C ILE A 181 2.32 -23.47 17.68
N ASP A 182 0.99 -23.41 17.66
CA ASP A 182 0.16 -23.47 18.86
C ASP A 182 0.40 -24.76 19.65
N LYS A 183 0.39 -25.93 18.98
CA LYS A 183 0.70 -27.20 19.63
C LYS A 183 2.07 -27.21 20.34
N LEU A 184 3.09 -26.61 19.73
CA LEU A 184 4.41 -26.49 20.34
C LEU A 184 4.39 -25.60 21.59
N PHE A 185 3.69 -24.47 21.52
CA PHE A 185 3.52 -23.58 22.67
C PHE A 185 2.73 -24.24 23.81
N GLN A 186 1.62 -24.92 23.50
CA GLN A 186 0.82 -25.63 24.50
C GLN A 186 1.64 -26.73 25.17
N ASN A 187 2.37 -27.55 24.41
CA ASN A 187 3.23 -28.59 24.96
C ASN A 187 4.28 -28.02 25.92
N THR A 188 4.96 -26.95 25.49
CA THR A 188 5.99 -26.29 26.29
C THR A 188 5.39 -25.70 27.58
N ARG A 189 4.23 -25.04 27.47
CA ARG A 189 3.53 -24.47 28.63
C ARG A 189 3.10 -25.53 29.63
N CYS A 190 2.57 -26.67 29.17
CA CYS A 190 2.16 -27.78 30.02
C CYS A 190 3.35 -28.35 30.80
N VAL A 191 4.48 -28.59 30.12
CA VAL A 191 5.70 -29.10 30.77
C VAL A 191 6.22 -28.11 31.81
N ILE A 192 6.31 -26.83 31.47
CA ILE A 192 6.78 -25.78 32.41
C ILE A 192 5.86 -25.72 33.63
N THR A 193 4.54 -25.74 33.43
CA THR A 193 3.55 -25.67 34.50
C THR A 193 3.61 -26.90 35.42
N PHE A 194 3.83 -28.09 34.84
CA PHE A 194 4.01 -29.31 35.61
C PHE A 194 5.27 -29.24 36.50
N LEU A 195 6.39 -28.80 35.92
CA LEU A 195 7.65 -28.67 36.65
C LEU A 195 7.60 -27.57 37.71
N SER A 196 6.94 -26.44 37.43
CA SER A 196 6.83 -25.33 38.38
C SER A 196 5.95 -25.65 39.59
N ASN A 197 4.95 -26.51 39.40
CA ASN A 197 4.02 -26.91 40.46
C ASN A 197 4.46 -28.19 41.20
N SER A 198 5.51 -28.85 40.73
CA SER A 198 6.15 -29.97 41.42
C SER A 198 7.03 -29.42 42.55
N GLN A 199 6.41 -28.94 43.63
CA GLN A 199 7.12 -28.68 44.87
C GLN A 199 7.41 -30.03 45.54
N LEU A 200 8.70 -30.31 45.78
CA LEU A 200 9.18 -31.32 46.73
C LEU A 200 8.90 -30.86 48.18
#